data_AF-A0A1A6HVD5-F1
#
_entry.id   AF-A0A1A6HVD5-F1
#
_cell.length_a   1.000
_cell.length_b   1.000
_cell.length_c   1.000
_cell.angle_alpha   90.00
_cell.angle_beta   90.00
_cell.angle_gamma   90.00
#
_symmetry.space_group_name_H-M   'P 1'
#
loop_
_entity.id
_entity.type
_entity.pdbx_description
1 polymer ?
#
loop_
_entity_poly.entity_id
_entity_poly.type
_entity_poly.pdbx_seq_one_letter_code
_entity_poly.pdbx_strand_id
1 'polypeptide(L)' 'EALIMASMDHPHLVRLLGVCLSPTIQLVTQLMPHGCLLDYVHEHKDNIGSQLLLNWCVQIAK' A
#
# COMPACT_ATOMS: atom_id res chain seq x y z
N GLU A 1 -1.29 18.64 -0.54
CA GLU A 1 -0.87 17.24 -0.31
C GLU A 1 -1.92 16.40 0.43
N ALA A 2 -2.09 16.50 1.76
CA ALA A 2 -2.97 15.58 2.52
C ALA A 2 -4.45 15.55 2.07
N LEU A 3 -5.02 16.71 1.69
CA LEU A 3 -6.38 16.77 1.14
C LEU A 3 -6.53 16.01 -0.18
N ILE A 4 -5.53 16.13 -1.06
CA ILE A 4 -5.49 15.40 -2.34
C ILE A 4 -5.42 13.91 -2.05
N MET A 5 -4.51 13.49 -1.17
CA MET A 5 -4.36 12.08 -0.75
C MET A 5 -5.63 11.50 -0.12
N ALA A 6 -6.36 12.28 0.68
CA ALA A 6 -7.62 11.87 1.29
C ALA A 6 -8.79 11.79 0.30
N SER A 7 -8.73 12.56 -0.80
CA SER A 7 -9.74 12.55 -1.87
C SER A 7 -9.54 11.43 -2.90
N MET A 8 -8.37 10.77 -2.91
CA MET A 8 -8.07 9.67 -3.81
C MET A 8 -8.76 8.39 -3.34
N ASP A 9 -9.50 7.75 -4.25
CA ASP A 9 -10.16 6.46 -4.02
C ASP A 9 -9.83 5.50 -5.17
N HIS A 10 -8.97 4.52 -4.91
CA HIS A 10 -8.55 3.51 -5.88
C HIS A 10 -8.21 2.20 -5.15
N PRO A 11 -8.63 1.02 -5.67
CA PRO A 11 -8.43 -0.26 -4.99
C PRO A 11 -6.97 -0.67 -4.78
N HIS A 12 -6.03 -0.08 -5.53
CA HIS A 12 -4.58 -0.38 -5.42
C HIS A 12 -3.79 0.73 -4.70
N LEU A 13 -4.48 1.72 -4.11
CA LEU A 13 -3.86 2.80 -3.36
C LEU A 13 -4.16 2.65 -1.86
N VAL A 14 -3.16 2.88 -1.02
CA VAL A 14 -3.36 2.96 0.43
C VAL A 14 -4.10 4.26 0.75
N ARG A 15 -5.33 4.13 1.24
CA ARG A 15 -6.18 5.27 1.57
C ARG A 15 -5.71 5.98 2.84
N LEU A 16 -5.58 7.30 2.75
CA LEU A 16 -5.47 8.18 3.92
C LEU A 16 -6.87 8.39 4.51
N LEU A 17 -7.10 7.91 5.72
CA LEU A 17 -8.36 8.04 6.46
C LEU A 17 -8.43 9.37 7.22
N GLY A 18 -7.29 9.92 7.65
CA GLY A 18 -7.23 11.20 8.34
C GLY A 18 -5.83 11.59 8.79
N VAL A 19 -5.74 12.77 9.40
CA VAL A 19 -4.50 13.31 9.99
C VAL A 19 -4.79 13.72 11.42
N CYS A 20 -4.01 13.21 12.37
CA CYS A 20 -4.01 13.69 13.74
C CYS A 20 -2.93 14.77 13.89
N LEU A 21 -3.23 15.87 14.58
CA LEU A 21 -2.34 17.03 14.72
C LEU A 21 -1.71 17.15 16.12
N SER A 22 -1.98 16.25 17.06
CA SER A 22 -1.53 16.39 18.45
C SER A 22 -1.20 15.04 19.10
N PRO A 23 -0.10 14.91 19.86
CA PRO A 23 0.98 15.88 20.12
C PRO A 23 2.01 15.99 18.96
N THR A 24 1.93 15.10 17.97
CA THR A 24 2.72 15.12 16.74
C THR A 24 1.80 14.86 15.54
N ILE A 25 2.24 15.22 14.33
CA ILE A 25 1.49 14.91 13.12
C ILE A 25 1.54 13.40 12.88
N GLN A 26 0.37 12.77 12.81
CA GLN A 26 0.23 11.35 12.49
C GLN A 26 -0.72 11.16 11.31
N LEU A 27 -0.34 10.28 10.39
CA LEU A 27 -1.20 9.86 9.29
C LEU A 27 -1.98 8.62 9.71
N VAL A 28 -3.30 8.67 9.60
CA VAL A 28 -4.17 7.52 9.81
C VAL A 28 -4.50 6.94 8.44
N THR A 29 -4.00 5.75 8.13
CA THR A 29 -4.25 5.06 6.86
C THR A 29 -5.05 3.78 7.08
N GLN A 30 -5.53 3.17 5.99
CA GLN A 30 -6.01 1.79 6.07
C GLN A 30 -4.89 0.84 6.54
N LEU A 31 -5.29 -0.23 7.25
CA LEU A 31 -4.37 -1.29 7.64
C LEU A 31 -4.03 -2.17 6.44
N MET A 32 -2.75 -2.44 6.23
CA MET A 32 -2.25 -3.41 5.26
C MET A 32 -1.79 -4.67 6.00
N PRO A 33 -2.64 -5.71 6.14
CA PRO A 33 -2.39 -6.84 7.04
C PRO A 33 -1.21 -7.72 6.61
N HIS A 34 -0.79 -7.63 5.34
CA HIS A 34 0.29 -8.44 4.77
C HIS A 34 1.65 -7.73 4.70
N GLY A 35 1.75 -6.49 5.20
CA GLY A 35 3.01 -5.77 5.27
C GLY A 35 3.60 -5.39 3.90
N CYS A 36 4.92 -5.36 3.82
CA CYS A 36 5.69 -4.90 2.67
C CYS A 36 5.82 -5.98 1.59
N LEU A 37 5.53 -5.63 0.34
CA LEU A 37 5.65 -6.55 -0.80
C LEU A 37 7.10 -7.00 -1.03
N LEU A 38 8.08 -6.12 -0.83
CA LEU A 38 9.50 -6.46 -1.01
C LEU A 38 9.94 -7.54 -0.03
N ASP A 39 9.58 -7.37 1.25
CA ASP A 39 9.90 -8.32 2.31
C ASP A 39 9.27 -9.69 1.99
N TYR A 40 7.99 -9.69 1.61
CA TYR A 40 7.28 -10.89 1.18
C TYR A 40 7.99 -11.62 0.03
N VAL A 41 8.41 -10.87 -1.00
CA VAL A 41 9.12 -11.42 -2.16
C VAL A 41 10.47 -12.02 -1.75
N HIS A 42 11.20 -11.36 -0.86
CA HIS A 42 12.47 -11.88 -0.36
C HIS A 42 12.32 -13.16 0.46
N GLU A 43 11.32 -13.21 1.34
CA GLU A 43 11.03 -14.38 2.19
C GLU A 43 10.51 -15.59 1.41
N HIS A 44 9.77 -15.36 0.31
CA HIS A 44 9.08 -16.41 -0.44
C HIS A 44 9.60 -16.59 -1.87
N LYS A 45 10.81 -16.12 -2.17
CA LYS A 45 11.39 -16.07 -3.53
C LYS A 45 11.26 -17.36 -4.34
N ASP A 46 11.34 -18.52 -3.68
CA ASP A 46 11.31 -19.84 -4.34
C ASP A 46 9.89 -20.35 -4.57
N ASN A 47 8.89 -19.66 -3.99
CA ASN A 47 7.47 -20.03 -4.02
C ASN A 47 6.60 -19.03 -4.81
N ILE A 48 7.19 -18.03 -5.46
CA ILE A 48 6.48 -17.01 -6.24
C ILE A 48 6.67 -17.27 -7.73
N GLY A 49 5.57 -17.52 -8.44
CA GLY A 49 5.55 -17.68 -9.89
C GLY A 49 5.54 -16.34 -10.65
N SER A 50 6.02 -16.35 -11.90
CA SER A 50 6.10 -15.17 -12.77
C SER A 50 4.75 -14.49 -13.03
N GLN A 51 3.67 -15.27 -13.13
CA GLN A 51 2.31 -14.72 -13.32
C GLN A 51 1.87 -13.85 -12.14
N LEU A 52 2.22 -14.24 -10.90
CA LEU A 52 1.85 -13.48 -9.72
C LEU A 52 2.61 -12.15 -9.67
N LEU A 53 3.90 -12.16 -9.99
CA LEU A 53 4.70 -10.94 -10.13
C LEU A 53 4.11 -9.99 -11.16
N LEU A 54 3.76 -10.51 -12.35
CA LEU A 54 3.15 -9.70 -13.41
C LEU A 54 1.81 -9.09 -12.96
N ASN A 55 0.99 -9.85 -12.22
CA ASN A 55 -0.27 -9.34 -11.68
C ASN A 55 -0.03 -8.18 -10.71
N TRP A 56 0.97 -8.27 -9.82
CA TRP A 56 1.32 -7.14 -8.93
C TRP A 56 1.82 -5.94 -9.72
N CYS A 57 2.64 -6.13 -10.76
CA CYS A 57 3.05 -5.03 -11.64
C CYS A 57 1.85 -4.33 -12.28
N VAL A 58 0.86 -5.10 -12.77
CA VAL A 58 -0.38 -4.56 -13.34
C VAL A 58 -1.20 -3.81 -12.31
N GLN A 59 -1.27 -4.28 -11.06
CA GLN A 59 -1.99 -3.59 -9.99
C GLN A 59 -1.33 -2.27 -9.61
N ILE A 60 0.01 -2.20 -9.63
CA ILE A 60 0.77 -0.97 -9.32
C ILE A 60 0.69 0.05 -10.46
N ALA A 61 0.68 -0.42 -11.71
CA ALA A 61 0.65 0.46 -12.88
C ALA A 61 -0.74 1.05 -13.18
N LYS A 62 -1.80 0.46 -12.62
CA LYS A 62 -3.19 0.93 -12.73
C LYS A 62 -3.49 1.95 -11.65
#